data_AF-A0A916B1S3-F1
#
_entry.id   AF-A0A916B1S3-F1
#
_cell.length_a   1.000
_cell.length_b   1.000
_cell.length_c   1.000
_cell.angle_alpha   90.00
_cell.angle_beta   90.00
_cell.angle_gamma   90.00
#
_symmetry.space_group_name_H-M   'P 1'
#
loop_
_entity.id
_entity.type
_entity.pdbx_description
1 polymer ?
#
loop_
_entity_poly.entity_id
_entity_poly.type
_entity_poly.pdbx_seq_one_letter_code
_entity_poly.pdbx_strand_id
1 'polypeptide(L)' 'MTEWHRIVLFGKLGEIASQYLKKGSQAYFEGKIKTSKWQDQSGNDRYTTEIVANEMEMLGRRSEQAT' A
#
# COMPACT_ATOMS: atom_id res chain seq x y z
N MET A 1 -17.72 3.25 7.16
CA MET A 1 -16.52 3.90 7.72
C MET A 1 -15.41 3.78 6.68
N THR A 2 -14.55 4.78 6.55
CA THR A 2 -13.39 4.73 5.65
C THR A 2 -12.13 4.65 6.50
N GLU A 3 -11.24 3.73 6.16
CA GLU A 3 -9.95 3.55 6.81
C GLU A 3 -8.81 3.79 5.82
N TRP A 4 -7.66 4.22 6.33
CA TRP A 4 -6.47 4.50 5.52
C TRP A 4 -5.34 3.59 5.98
N HIS A 5 -4.88 2.72 5.09
CA HIS A 5 -3.81 1.78 5.36
C HIS A 5 -2.52 2.23 4.67
N ARG A 6 -1.39 2.14 5.38
CA ARG A 6 -0.06 2.40 4.83
C ARG A 6 0.52 1.09 4.31
N ILE A 7 0.59 0.95 2.99
CA ILE A 7 1.15 -0.23 2.31
C ILE A 7 2.57 0.08 1.84
N VAL A 8 3.51 -0.82 2.11
CA VAL A 8 4.91 -0.72 1.68
C VAL A 8 5.24 -1.85 0.73
N LEU A 9 5.75 -1.49 -0.45
CA LEU A 9 6.11 -2.41 -1.53
C LEU A 9 7.59 -2.26 -1.82
N PHE A 10 8.30 -3.38 -2.01
CA PHE A 10 9.74 -3.40 -2.28
C PHE A 10 10.06 -4.10 -3.60
N GLY A 11 11.22 -3.79 -4.16
CA GLY A 11 11.75 -4.43 -5.37
C GLY A 11 10.79 -4.39 -6.55
N LYS A 12 10.70 -5.50 -7.29
CA LYS A 12 9.87 -5.64 -8.49
C LYS A 12 8.39 -5.30 -8.25
N LEU A 13 7.85 -5.60 -7.07
CA LEU A 13 6.45 -5.28 -6.75
C LEU A 13 6.22 -3.77 -6.70
N GLY A 14 7.18 -3.02 -6.14
CA GLY A 14 7.16 -1.56 -6.13
C GLY A 14 7.31 -0.95 -7.52
N GLU A 15 8.15 -1.55 -8.37
CA GLU A 15 8.31 -1.13 -9.77
C GLU A 15 7.01 -1.28 -10.57
N ILE A 16 6.35 -2.44 -10.46
CA ILE A 16 5.04 -2.71 -11.09
C ILE A 16 4.00 -1.71 -10.57
N ALA A 17 3.93 -1.51 -9.25
CA ALA A 17 3.00 -0.55 -8.67
C ALA A 17 3.24 0.88 -9.19
N SER A 18 4.50 1.32 -9.28
CA SER A 18 4.85 2.64 -9.83
C SER A 18 4.42 2.79 -11.28
N GLN A 19 4.61 1.74 -12.09
CA GLN A 19 4.28 1.76 -13.51
C GLN A 19 2.76 1.81 -13.72
N TYR A 20 2.00 0.95 -13.03
CA TYR A 20 0.58 0.70 -13.35
C TYR A 20 -0.44 1.27 -12.36
N LEU A 21 -0.11 1.42 -11.06
CA LEU A 21 -1.06 2.03 -10.13
C LEU A 21 -1.10 3.54 -10.30
N LYS A 22 -2.31 4.08 -10.32
CA LYS A 22 -2.59 5.52 -10.33
C LYS A 22 -3.54 5.84 -9.18
N LYS A 23 -3.64 7.13 -8.84
CA LYS A 23 -4.57 7.59 -7.81
C LYS A 23 -6.00 7.15 -8.15
N GLY A 24 -6.65 6.44 -7.23
CA GLY A 24 -8.00 5.93 -7.41
C GLY A 24 -8.10 4.55 -8.08
N SER A 25 -6.97 3.93 -8.44
CA SER A 25 -6.94 2.52 -8.85
C SER A 25 -7.35 1.63 -7.68
N GLN A 26 -8.13 0.59 -7.97
CA GLN A 26 -8.43 -0.46 -7.02
C GLN A 26 -7.34 -1.55 -7.11
N ALA A 27 -6.93 -2.09 -5.98
CA ALA A 27 -5.94 -3.16 -5.92
C ALA A 27 -6.13 -4.01 -4.66
N TYR A 28 -5.80 -5.29 -4.79
CA TYR A 28 -5.64 -6.22 -3.68
C TYR A 28 -4.18 -6.19 -3.21
N PHE A 29 -3.98 -6.28 -1.90
CA PHE A 29 -2.66 -6.36 -1.28
C PHE A 29 -2.68 -7.43 -0.19
N GLU A 30 -1.67 -8.29 -0.20
CA GLU A 30 -1.41 -9.26 0.86
C GLU A 30 -0.02 -9.05 1.44
N GLY A 31 0.09 -9.13 2.76
CA GLY A 31 1.32 -8.80 3.45
C GLY A 31 1.29 -9.08 4.94
N LYS A 32 2.34 -8.62 5.61
CA LYS A 32 2.47 -8.72 7.06
C LYS A 32 2.39 -7.34 7.69
N ILE A 33 1.67 -7.25 8.81
CA ILE A 33 1.65 -6.03 9.63
C ILE A 33 3.00 -5.91 10.35
N LYS A 34 3.64 -4.76 10.22
CA LYS A 34 4.88 -4.41 10.89
C LYS A 34 4.70 -3.08 11.61
N THR A 35 5.01 -3.07 12.90
CA THR A 35 5.12 -1.83 13.67
C THR A 35 6.59 -1.56 13.94
N SER A 36 7.06 -0.38 13.56
CA SER A 36 8.42 0.07 13.84
C SER A 36 8.41 1.29 14.76
N LYS A 37 9.42 1.37 15.62
CA LYS A 37 9.69 2.52 16.47
C LYS A 37 10.85 3.31 15.87
N TRP A 38 10.70 4.62 15.78
CA TRP A 38 11.73 5.54 15.32
C TRP A 38 11.69 6.84 16.13
N GLN A 39 12.78 7.61 16.13
CA GLN A 39 12.84 8.90 16.81
C GLN A 39 12.72 10.04 15.81
N ASP A 40 11.86 11.01 16.11
CA ASP A 40 11.80 12.24 15.32
C ASP A 40 12.97 13.19 15.63
N GLN A 41 13.06 14.30 14.89
CA GLN A 41 14.14 15.28 15.05
C GLN A 41 14.16 15.95 16.43
N SER A 42 13.05 15.89 17.16
CA SER A 42 12.93 16.40 18.53
C SER A 42 13.27 15.34 19.59
N GLY A 43 13.67 14.14 19.16
CA GLY A 43 14.03 13.02 20.04
C GLY A 43 12.82 12.24 20.58
N ASN A 44 11.60 12.52 20.10
CA ASN A 44 10.41 11.82 20.58
C ASN A 44 10.27 10.47 19.88
N ASP A 45 9.90 9.46 20.66
CA ASP A 45 9.57 8.14 20.16
C ASP A 45 8.26 8.16 19.37
N ARG A 46 8.30 7.65 18.14
CA ARG A 46 7.16 7.51 17.23
C ARG A 46 7.02 6.07 16.80
N TYR A 47 5.77 5.65 16.61
CA TYR A 47 5.43 4.31 16.16
C TYR A 47 4.68 4.41 14.84
N THR A 48 5.10 3.62 13.86
CA THR A 48 4.42 3.51 12.57
C THR A 48 4.03 2.07 12.33
N THR A 49 2.75 1.83 12.09
CA THR A 49 2.24 0.52 11.68
C THR A 49 1.99 0.53 10.18
N GLU A 50 2.54 -0.46 9.50
CA GLU A 50 2.53 -0.60 8.04
C GLU A 50 2.19 -2.03 7.66
N ILE A 51 1.65 -2.22 6.46
CA ILE A 51 1.51 -3.53 5.84
C ILE A 51 2.64 -3.65 4.82
N VAL A 52 3.61 -4.52 5.09
CA VAL A 52 4.65 -4.86 4.14
C VAL A 52 4.09 -5.92 3.22
N ALA A 53 3.75 -5.54 1.99
CA ALA A 53 3.08 -6.40 1.05
C ALA A 53 4.08 -7.26 0.27
N ASN A 54 3.75 -8.55 0.16
CA ASN A 54 4.47 -9.53 -0.66
C ASN A 54 3.72 -9.88 -1.95
N GLU A 55 2.43 -9.56 -2.03
CA GLU A 55 1.60 -9.79 -3.20
C GLU A 55 0.70 -8.58 -3.46
N MET A 56 0.45 -8.32 -4.75
CA MET A 56 -0.45 -7.27 -5.21
C MET A 56 -1.11 -7.72 -6.50
N GLU A 57 -2.42 -7.52 -6.58
CA GLU A 57 -3.18 -7.69 -7.81
C GLU A 57 -3.91 -6.38 -8.14
N MET A 58 -3.80 -5.94 -9.39
CA MET A 58 -4.59 -4.81 -9.85
C MET A 58 -6.03 -5.24 -10.03
N LEU A 59 -6.92 -4.62 -9.27
CA LEU A 59 -8.35 -4.83 -9.45
C LEU A 59 -8.79 -3.80 -10.48
N GLY A 60 -9.10 -4.27 -11.68
CA GLY A 60 -9.57 -3.40 -12.74
C GLY A 60 -10.72 -2.52 -12.25
N ARG A 61 -10.78 -1.27 -12.72
CA ARG A 61 -12.08 -0.62 -12.84
C ARG A 61 -12.90 -1.57 -13.71
N ARG A 62 -14.06 -1.98 -13.24
CA ARG A 62 -15.11 -2.49 -14.11
C ARG A 62 -15.36 -1.40 -15.16
N SER A 63 -14.60 -1.41 -16.26
CA SER A 63 -15.00 -0.73 -17.48
C SER A 63 -16.32 -1.38 -17.83
N GLU A 64 -17.40 -0.62 -17.67
CA GLU A 64 -18.53 -0.59 -18.59
C GLU A 64 -18.64 -1.86 -19.47
N GLN A 65 -18.94 -3.00 -18.84
CA GLN A 65 -19.70 -4.05 -19.50
C GLN A 65 -21.16 -3.76 -19.15
N ALA A 66 -21.71 -2.78 -19.85
CA ALA A 66 -23.13 -2.57 -20.02
C ALA A 66 -23.30 -1.75 -21.31
N THR A 67 -23.40 -2.52 -22.41
CA THR A 67 -24.13 -2.27 -23.66
C THR A 67 -24.01 -0.92 -24.35
#